data_AF-A0A9E0HE45-F1
#
_entry.id   AF-A0A9E0HE45-F1
#
_cell.length_a   1.000
_cell.length_b   1.000
_cell.length_c   1.000
_cell.angle_alpha   90.00
_cell.angle_beta   90.00
_cell.angle_gamma   90.00
#
_symmetry.space_group_name_H-M   'P 1'
#
loop_
_entity.id
_entity.type
_entity.pdbx_description
1 polymer ?
#
loop_
_entity_poly.entity_id
_entity_poly.type
_entity_poly.pdbx_seq_one_letter_code
_entity_poly.pdbx_strand_id
1 'polypeptide(L)'
;MKPRLYALVRAVEPATGDRKLVTAMVVIAAMVTGLALHRVSTRHQLVALGYQLTRASDELRHERELNRRLELERATLTNPERIRALASELGMISVPPDHIRVIAAPAGAR
;
A
#
# COMPACT_ATOMS: atom_id res chain seq x y z
N MET A 1 5.33 72.76 14.32
CA MET A 1 3.87 72.77 14.56
C MET A 1 3.22 71.65 13.73
N LYS A 2 3.05 70.47 14.35
CA LYS A 2 2.46 69.22 13.82
C LYS A 2 2.07 68.38 15.06
N PRO A 3 1.07 67.49 15.05
CA PRO A 3 0.08 67.21 14.00
C PRO A 3 -1.38 67.04 14.53
N ARG A 4 -2.38 67.46 13.74
CA ARG A 4 -3.82 67.14 13.95
C ARG A 4 -4.25 65.86 13.19
N LEU A 5 -3.36 64.88 13.06
CA LEU A 5 -3.64 63.64 12.31
C LEU A 5 -4.25 62.53 13.18
N TYR A 6 -4.19 62.66 14.52
CA TYR A 6 -4.71 61.63 15.44
C TYR A 6 -6.22 61.71 15.71
N ALA A 7 -6.89 62.79 15.30
CA ALA A 7 -8.31 62.97 15.59
C ALA A 7 -9.23 62.14 14.67
N LEU A 8 -8.77 61.81 13.45
CA LEU A 8 -9.57 61.08 12.46
C LEU A 8 -9.59 59.56 12.68
N VAL A 9 -8.63 59.00 13.42
CA VAL A 9 -8.59 57.55 13.72
C VAL A 9 -9.45 57.20 14.95
N ARG A 10 -9.78 58.17 15.81
CA ARG A 10 -10.47 57.92 17.09
C ARG A 10 -12.00 57.94 17.01
N ALA A 11 -12.58 58.38 15.89
CA ALA A 11 -14.02 58.59 15.76
C ALA A 11 -14.75 57.51 14.95
N VAL A 12 -14.20 56.29 14.90
CA VAL A 12 -15.01 55.12 14.60
C VAL A 12 -15.37 54.50 15.93
N GLU A 13 -16.39 55.03 16.61
CA GLU A 13 -17.13 54.20 17.55
C GLU A 13 -17.93 53.24 16.67
N PRO A 14 -17.54 51.95 16.59
CA PRO A 14 -18.26 51.03 15.74
C PRO A 14 -19.66 50.89 16.36
N ALA A 15 -20.67 51.35 15.61
CA ALA A 15 -22.05 51.08 15.92
C ALA A 15 -22.22 49.59 16.22
N THR A 16 -23.16 49.20 17.06
CA THR A 16 -23.34 47.79 17.48
C THR A 16 -23.47 46.83 16.28
N GLY A 17 -23.91 47.31 15.11
CA GLY A 17 -23.90 46.57 13.84
C GLY A 17 -22.50 46.30 13.28
N ASP A 18 -21.58 47.26 13.32
CA ASP A 18 -20.20 47.11 12.85
C ASP A 18 -19.42 46.10 13.71
N ARG A 19 -19.63 46.11 15.04
CA ARG A 19 -18.99 45.12 15.91
C ARG A 19 -19.44 43.70 15.56
N LYS A 20 -20.72 43.51 15.25
CA LYS A 20 -21.27 42.21 14.81
C LYS A 20 -20.69 41.79 13.47
N LEU A 21 -20.58 42.71 12.52
CA LEU A 21 -19.96 42.48 11.21
C LEU A 21 -18.48 42.11 11.33
N VAL A 22 -17.71 42.86 12.11
CA VAL A 22 -16.29 42.59 12.37
C VAL A 22 -16.12 41.24 13.07
N THR A 23 -16.95 40.94 14.07
CA THR A 23 -16.91 39.64 14.76
C THR A 23 -17.24 38.50 13.80
N ALA A 24 -18.27 38.64 12.96
CA ALA A 24 -18.60 37.65 11.94
C ALA A 24 -17.46 37.44 10.95
N MET A 25 -16.82 38.52 10.48
CA MET A 25 -15.69 38.44 9.55
C MET A 25 -14.49 37.72 10.19
N VAL A 26 -14.20 37.98 11.46
CA VAL A 26 -13.14 37.28 12.21
C VAL A 26 -13.45 35.79 12.37
N VAL A 27 -14.70 35.43 12.68
CA VAL A 27 -15.13 34.03 12.77
C VAL A 27 -15.00 33.32 11.43
N ILE A 28 -15.42 33.96 10.34
CA ILE A 28 -15.28 33.41 8.98
C ILE A 28 -13.80 33.23 8.62
N ALA A 29 -12.97 34.23 8.88
CA ALA A 29 -11.53 34.15 8.66
C ALA A 29 -10.91 32.99 9.45
N ALA A 30 -11.27 32.85 10.73
CA ALA A 30 -10.81 31.74 11.57
C ALA A 30 -11.25 30.37 11.06
N MET A 31 -12.49 30.24 10.56
CA MET A 31 -12.98 29.00 9.95
C MET A 31 -12.22 28.66 8.67
N VAL A 32 -11.99 29.63 7.79
CA VAL A 32 -11.24 29.43 6.54
C VAL A 32 -9.80 29.02 6.84
N THR A 33 -9.14 29.70 7.79
CA THR A 33 -7.79 29.33 8.24
C THR A 33 -7.77 27.94 8.85
N GLY A 34 -8.74 27.59 9.70
CA GLY A 34 -8.87 26.26 10.29
C GLY A 34 -9.05 25.17 9.22
N LEU A 35 -9.90 25.41 8.22
CA LEU A 35 -10.13 24.47 7.12
C LEU A 35 -8.87 24.30 6.24
N ALA A 36 -8.13 25.38 5.99
CA ALA A 36 -6.88 25.34 5.26
C ALA A 36 -5.81 24.52 5.99
N LEU A 37 -5.65 24.72 7.31
CA LEU A 37 -4.75 23.93 8.14
C LEU A 37 -5.17 22.46 8.20
N HIS A 38 -6.48 22.19 8.34
CA HIS A 38 -7.01 20.82 8.34
C HIS A 38 -6.70 20.09 7.03
N ARG A 39 -6.94 20.74 5.88
CA ARG A 39 -6.60 20.22 4.54
C ARG A 39 -5.11 19.88 4.39
N VAL A 40 -4.22 20.71 4.93
CA VAL A 40 -2.76 20.48 4.91
C VAL A 40 -2.37 19.30 5.81
N SER A 41 -3.03 19.14 6.95
CA SER A 41 -2.80 18.01 7.86
C SER A 41 -3.23 16.67 7.22
N THR A 42 -4.34 16.64 6.47
CA THR A 42 -4.78 15.45 5.73
C THR A 42 -3.72 14.97 4.72
N ARG A 43 -2.93 15.89 4.14
CA ARG A 43 -1.83 15.54 3.23
C ARG A 43 -0.70 14.75 3.91
N HIS A 44 -0.47 14.94 5.20
CA HIS A 44 0.59 14.23 5.91
C HIS A 44 0.20 12.78 6.25
N GLN A 45 -1.09 12.53 6.53
CA GLN A 45 -1.59 11.19 6.84
C GLN A 45 -1.60 10.28 5.59
N LEU A 46 -1.88 10.84 4.42
CA LEU A 46 -1.87 10.10 3.15
C LEU A 46 -0.46 9.62 2.74
N VAL A 47 0.59 10.36 3.09
CA VAL A 47 1.97 9.97 2.77
C VAL A 47 2.44 8.81 3.65
N ALA A 48 2.12 8.84 4.95
CA ALA A 48 2.47 7.74 5.87
C ALA A 48 1.74 6.44 5.50
N LEU A 49 0.44 6.53 5.19
CA LEU A 49 -0.36 5.36 4.79
C LEU A 49 0.05 4.84 3.40
N GLY A 50 0.33 5.74 2.46
CA GLY A 50 0.86 5.38 1.15
C GLY A 50 2.20 4.65 1.24
N TYR A 51 3.08 5.08 2.15
CA TYR A 51 4.38 4.43 2.35
C TYR A 51 4.26 3.04 2.99
N GLN A 52 3.34 2.86 3.94
CA GLN A 52 3.03 1.54 4.49
C GLN A 52 2.40 0.60 3.44
N LEU A 53 1.51 1.13 2.61
CA LEU A 53 0.88 0.36 1.54
C LEU A 53 1.88 -0.05 0.46
N THR A 54 2.81 0.85 0.09
CA THR A 54 3.88 0.53 -0.87
C THR A 54 4.79 -0.56 -0.32
N ARG A 55 5.25 -0.45 0.93
CA ARG A 55 6.10 -1.50 1.54
C ARG A 55 5.41 -2.85 1.58
N ALA A 56 4.16 -2.91 2.05
CA ALA A 56 3.41 -4.15 2.10
C ALA A 56 3.13 -4.71 0.69
N SER A 57 2.89 -3.86 -0.29
CA SER A 57 2.67 -4.28 -1.69
C SER A 57 3.93 -4.82 -2.34
N ASP A 58 5.09 -4.23 -2.04
CA ASP A 58 6.37 -4.68 -2.59
C ASP A 58 6.81 -6.02 -1.99
N GLU A 59 6.61 -6.22 -0.68
CA GLU A 59 6.86 -7.51 -0.03
C GLU A 59 5.97 -8.61 -0.61
N LEU A 60 4.69 -8.31 -0.82
CA LEU A 60 3.74 -9.24 -1.41
C LEU A 60 4.05 -9.54 -2.89
N ARG A 61 4.57 -8.57 -3.65
CA ARG A 61 5.08 -8.80 -5.01
C ARG A 61 6.30 -9.71 -5.01
N HIS A 62 7.23 -9.50 -4.07
CA HIS A 62 8.44 -10.32 -3.96
C HIS A 62 8.09 -11.79 -3.70
N GLU A 63 7.22 -12.05 -2.72
CA GLU A 63 6.77 -13.41 -2.40
C GLU A 63 6.04 -14.08 -3.57
N ARG A 64 5.18 -13.34 -4.29
CA ARG A 64 4.50 -13.88 -5.48
C ARG A 64 5.46 -14.27 -6.59
N GLU A 65 6.50 -13.46 -6.82
CA GLU A 65 7.50 -13.74 -7.83
C GLU A 65 8.36 -14.97 -7.45
N LEU A 66 8.74 -15.10 -6.18
CA LEU A 66 9.43 -16.29 -5.68
C LEU A 66 8.59 -17.55 -5.85
N ASN A 67 7.32 -17.49 -5.46
CA ASN A 67 6.42 -18.64 -5.60
C ASN A 67 6.23 -19.03 -7.08
N ARG A 68 6.05 -18.05 -7.97
CA ARG A 68 5.99 -18.29 -9.42
C ARG A 68 7.23 -19.01 -9.94
N ARG A 69 8.43 -18.59 -9.51
CA ARG A 69 9.70 -19.23 -9.89
C ARG A 69 9.77 -20.67 -9.38
N LEU A 70 9.42 -20.90 -8.12
CA LEU A 70 9.40 -22.23 -7.53
C LEU A 70 8.41 -23.16 -8.22
N GLU A 71 7.23 -22.66 -8.61
CA GLU A 71 6.26 -23.43 -9.39
C GLU A 71 6.81 -23.84 -10.76
N LEU A 72 7.50 -22.91 -11.44
CA LEU A 72 8.15 -23.18 -12.72
C LEU A 72 9.31 -24.19 -12.58
N GLU A 73 10.14 -24.04 -11.55
CA GLU A 73 11.20 -24.99 -11.24
C GLU A 73 10.62 -26.37 -10.93
N ARG A 74 9.58 -26.44 -10.10
CA ARG A 74 8.89 -27.68 -9.78
C ARG A 74 8.31 -28.33 -11.04
N ALA A 75 7.64 -27.57 -11.90
CA ALA A 75 7.11 -28.08 -13.16
C ALA A 75 8.23 -28.61 -14.07
N THR A 76 9.36 -27.92 -14.11
CA THR A 76 10.54 -28.33 -14.89
C THR A 76 11.17 -29.61 -14.32
N LEU A 77 11.31 -29.71 -13.00
CA LEU A 77 11.85 -30.88 -12.31
C LEU A 77 10.91 -32.08 -12.38
N THR A 78 9.60 -31.86 -12.39
CA THR A 78 8.57 -32.90 -12.49
C THR A 78 8.30 -33.30 -13.95
N ASN A 79 8.91 -32.61 -14.93
CA ASN A 79 8.67 -32.90 -16.33
C ASN A 79 9.12 -34.34 -16.67
N PRO A 80 8.19 -35.23 -17.08
CA PRO A 80 8.49 -36.64 -17.27
C PRO A 80 9.44 -36.91 -18.44
N GLU A 81 9.49 -36.04 -19.46
CA GLU A 81 10.44 -36.19 -20.56
C GLU A 81 11.86 -35.86 -20.11
N ARG A 82 12.02 -34.79 -19.33
CA ARG A 82 13.32 -34.42 -18.75
C ARG A 82 13.83 -35.49 -17.78
N ILE A 83 12.94 -36.05 -16.96
CA ILE A 83 13.27 -37.18 -16.08
C ILE A 83 13.71 -38.40 -16.91
N ARG A 84 12.99 -38.74 -17.99
CA ARG A 84 13.36 -39.86 -18.87
C ARG A 84 14.70 -39.66 -19.58
N ALA A 85 14.97 -38.43 -20.06
CA ALA A 85 16.25 -38.09 -20.68
C ALA A 85 17.41 -38.24 -19.68
N LEU A 86 17.28 -37.66 -18.49
CA LEU A 86 18.29 -37.76 -17.42
C LEU A 86 18.49 -39.22 -16.96
N ALA A 87 17.40 -39.99 -16.82
CA ALA A 87 17.48 -41.40 -16.47
C ALA A 87 18.26 -42.21 -17.53
N SER A 88 18.03 -41.91 -18.81
CA SER A 88 18.76 -42.54 -19.92
C SER A 88 20.25 -42.17 -19.89
N GLU A 89 20.60 -40.91 -19.62
CA GLU A 89 22.00 -40.47 -19.45
C GLU A 89 22.70 -41.19 -18.29
N LEU A 90 21.97 -41.49 -17.22
CA LEU A 90 22.47 -42.25 -16.07
C LEU A 90 22.53 -43.78 -16.35
N GLY A 91 22.22 -44.22 -17.57
CA GLY A 91 22.23 -45.63 -17.97
C GLY A 91 21.03 -46.42 -17.46
N MET A 92 19.99 -45.76 -16.96
CA MET A 92 18.74 -46.41 -16.59
C MET A 92 17.92 -46.72 -17.84
N ILE A 93 17.26 -47.89 -17.83
CA ILE A 93 16.44 -48.38 -18.93
C ILE A 93 14.97 -48.41 -18.50
N SER A 94 14.07 -48.04 -19.41
CA SER A 94 12.64 -48.13 -19.17
C SER A 94 12.23 -49.58 -18.99
N VAL A 95 11.63 -49.89 -17.84
CA VAL A 95 11.17 -51.25 -17.51
C VAL A 95 9.86 -51.53 -18.27
N PRO A 96 9.72 -52.69 -18.94
CA PRO A 96 8.47 -53.09 -19.57
C PRO A 96 7.34 -53.23 -18.54
N PRO A 97 6.07 -52.98 -18.93
CA PRO A 97 4.93 -53.06 -18.01
C PRO A 97 4.81 -54.41 -17.29
N ASP A 98 5.19 -55.49 -17.97
CA ASP A 98 5.11 -56.87 -17.47
C ASP A 98 6.04 -57.15 -16.29
N HIS A 99 7.04 -56.29 -16.06
CA HIS A 99 7.99 -56.40 -14.96
C HIS A 99 7.64 -55.49 -13.77
N ILE A 100 6.52 -54.77 -13.81
CA ILE A 100 6.09 -53.85 -12.75
C ILE A 100 5.09 -54.57 -11.83
N ARG A 101 5.43 -54.76 -10.56
CA ARG A 101 4.50 -55.22 -9.52
C ARG A 101 4.07 -54.06 -8.63
N VAL A 102 2.77 -53.71 -8.68
CA VAL A 102 2.18 -52.71 -7.77
C VAL A 102 1.81 -53.41 -6.46
N ILE A 103 2.40 -52.97 -5.35
CA ILE A 103 2.08 -53.46 -4.01
C ILE A 103 1.04 -52.49 -3.42
N ALA A 104 -0.14 -52.99 -3.04
CA ALA A 104 -1.14 -52.17 -2.38
C ALA A 104 -0.60 -51.66 -1.03
N ALA A 105 -0.73 -50.36 -0.77
CA ALA A 105 -0.30 -49.76 0.49
C ALA A 105 -1.08 -50.41 1.65
N PRO A 106 -0.41 -50.77 2.77
CA PRO A 106 -1.08 -51.39 3.90
C PRO A 106 -2.16 -50.47 4.46
N ALA A 107 -3.38 -50.98 4.55
CA ALA A 107 -4.52 -50.30 5.14
C ALA A 107 -4.29 -50.12 6.66
N GLY A 108 -3.56 -49.08 7.06
CA GLY A 108 -3.24 -48.89 8.49
C GLY A 108 -2.53 -47.60 8.90
N ALA A 109 -2.14 -46.71 7.98
CA ALA A 109 -1.55 -45.42 8.34
C ALA A 109 -2.56 -44.29 8.15
N ARG A 110 -3.35 -44.02 9.19
CA ARG A 110 -4.06 -42.74 9.38
C ARG A 110 -3.48 -42.06 10.61
#